data_AF-A0A917FBG3-F1
#
_entry.id   AF-A0A917FBG3-F1
#
_cell.length_a   1.000
_cell.length_b   1.000
_cell.length_c   1.000
_cell.angle_alpha   90.00
_cell.angle_beta   90.00
_cell.angle_gamma   90.00
#
_symmetry.space_group_name_H-M   'P 1'
#
loop_
_entity.id
_entity.type
_entity.pdbx_description
1 polymer ?
#
loop_
_entity_poly.entity_id
_entity_poly.type
_entity_poly.pdbx_seq_one_letter_code
_entity_poly.pdbx_strand_id
1 'polypeptide(L)'
;MAQQEADGEDEEGLEIWPLIESYCTDVDYELTARLEAWPPNFSQIHVHEVIGGMLARQATLSKDVARAPALWTGHSAPILLRAMADAYINIAWLLLDPVERCRKFVLFGLGQAKLELEHRRAQIGTREPTPQEAAMLEAGERWIDNQRIGWLLDVDLGKWSSLSVRQMAEEANCVDFYNYVYTPFSACAHSMWHHVARYDLRECGNPLHRHHRRPTSEALGPDVHYLTLAAKYWSKTLGTFDRAHGLTIRGPSSYETLIDAVTDSSADPQSE
;
A
#
# COMPACT_ATOMS: atom_id res chain seq x y z
N MET A 1 -35.73 31.66 36.84
CA MET A 1 -36.13 30.28 36.46
C MET A 1 -35.18 29.86 35.37
N ALA A 2 -34.34 28.87 35.69
CA ALA A 2 -33.16 28.50 34.95
C ALA A 2 -33.50 27.87 33.59
N GLN A 3 -32.79 28.30 32.55
CA GLN A 3 -32.51 27.48 31.38
C GLN A 3 -31.33 26.58 31.78
N GLN A 4 -31.57 25.28 31.84
CA GLN A 4 -30.52 24.28 31.97
C GLN A 4 -29.88 24.09 30.59
N GLU A 5 -28.60 24.45 30.51
CA GLU A 5 -27.64 23.94 29.56
C GLU A 5 -27.63 22.41 29.66
N ALA A 6 -27.86 21.74 28.54
CA ALA A 6 -27.50 20.34 28.39
C ALA A 6 -26.06 20.32 27.90
N ASP A 7 -25.14 20.36 28.85
CA ASP A 7 -23.76 19.90 28.65
C ASP A 7 -23.84 18.48 28.09
N GLY A 8 -23.43 18.32 26.84
CA GLY A 8 -23.12 17.01 26.29
C GLY A 8 -21.89 16.52 27.01
N GLU A 9 -22.04 15.44 27.76
CA GLU A 9 -20.94 14.68 28.33
C GLU A 9 -19.97 14.32 27.20
N ASP A 10 -18.78 14.93 27.23
CA ASP A 10 -17.64 14.51 26.45
C ASP A 10 -17.29 13.08 26.91
N GLU A 11 -17.78 12.06 26.19
CA GLU A 11 -17.18 10.72 26.26
C GLU A 11 -15.69 10.91 26.00
N GLU A 12 -14.82 10.51 26.95
CA GLU A 12 -13.37 10.42 26.79
C GLU A 12 -13.04 9.41 25.67
N GLY A 13 -13.30 9.81 24.43
CA GLY A 13 -12.97 9.09 23.22
C GLY A 13 -11.47 9.19 22.99
N LEU A 14 -10.89 8.12 22.47
CA LEU A 14 -9.49 8.09 22.06
C LEU A 14 -9.18 9.31 21.17
N GLU A 15 -8.28 10.18 21.65
CA GLU A 15 -7.63 11.23 20.86
C GLU A 15 -6.84 10.57 19.72
N ILE A 16 -7.51 10.34 18.60
CA ILE A 16 -7.01 9.52 17.48
C ILE A 16 -5.80 10.16 16.80
N TRP A 17 -5.70 11.48 16.86
CA TRP A 17 -4.71 12.24 16.09
C TRP A 17 -3.32 12.21 16.70
N PRO A 18 -3.14 12.41 18.03
CA PRO A 18 -1.88 12.09 18.71
C PRO A 18 -1.40 10.66 18.46
N LEU A 19 -2.29 9.67 18.48
CA LEU A 19 -1.95 8.27 18.19
C LEU A 19 -1.40 8.11 16.77
N ILE A 20 -2.07 8.69 15.77
CA ILE A 20 -1.64 8.61 14.37
C ILE A 20 -0.27 9.28 14.15
N GLU A 21 -0.03 10.44 14.75
CA GLU A 21 1.26 11.12 14.61
C GLU A 21 2.39 10.36 15.31
N SER A 22 2.14 9.77 16.49
CA SER A 22 3.09 8.87 17.15
C SER A 22 3.42 7.67 16.25
N TYR A 23 2.39 7.01 15.71
CA TYR A 23 2.57 5.88 14.80
C TYR A 23 3.39 6.26 13.56
N CYS A 24 3.10 7.41 12.93
CA CYS A 24 3.83 7.86 11.75
C CYS A 24 5.30 8.16 12.05
N THR A 25 5.58 8.72 13.23
CA THR A 25 6.93 9.00 13.72
C THR A 25 7.71 7.69 13.93
N ASP A 26 7.07 6.68 14.54
CA ASP A 26 7.69 5.38 14.76
C ASP A 26 7.99 4.65 13.44
N VAL A 27 7.10 4.74 12.44
CA VAL A 27 7.34 4.20 11.09
C VAL A 27 8.58 4.85 10.44
N ASP A 28 8.72 6.17 10.56
CA ASP A 28 9.87 6.90 10.01
C ASP A 28 11.17 6.54 10.74
N TYR A 29 11.11 6.39 12.06
CA TYR A 29 12.24 5.91 12.86
C TYR A 29 12.66 4.50 12.44
N GLU A 30 11.72 3.57 12.34
CA GLU A 30 11.98 2.18 11.96
C GLU A 30 12.58 2.04 10.56
N LEU A 31 12.10 2.84 9.59
CA LEU A 31 12.67 2.92 8.24
C LEU A 31 14.10 3.44 8.28
N THR A 32 14.31 4.57 8.96
CA THR A 32 15.62 5.25 9.02
C THR A 32 16.67 4.34 9.64
N ALA A 33 16.36 3.72 10.79
CA ALA A 33 17.27 2.81 11.48
C ALA A 33 17.75 1.65 10.58
N ARG A 34 16.89 1.16 9.67
CA ARG A 34 17.22 0.06 8.77
C ARG A 34 18.03 0.51 7.56
N LEU A 35 17.73 1.67 7.01
CA LEU A 35 18.54 2.25 5.92
C LEU A 35 19.94 2.63 6.40
N GLU A 36 20.08 3.10 7.65
CA GLU A 36 21.39 3.37 8.26
C GLU A 36 22.18 2.08 8.53
N ALA A 37 21.51 1.02 8.99
CA ALA A 37 22.12 -0.28 9.24
C ALA A 37 22.45 -1.07 7.96
N TRP A 38 21.89 -0.69 6.81
CA TRP A 38 22.07 -1.35 5.53
C TRP A 38 22.62 -0.38 4.46
N PRO A 39 23.92 -0.04 4.53
CA PRO A 39 24.53 0.93 3.62
C PRO A 39 24.62 0.41 2.17
N PRO A 40 24.67 1.31 1.17
CA PRO A 40 24.68 0.92 -0.23
C PRO A 40 25.98 0.20 -0.63
N ASN A 41 25.84 -0.92 -1.34
CA ASN A 41 26.93 -1.51 -2.10
C ASN A 41 26.98 -0.88 -3.50
N PHE A 42 27.97 -0.01 -3.73
CA PHE A 42 28.10 0.71 -5.00
C PHE A 42 28.32 -0.18 -6.23
N SER A 43 28.83 -1.42 -6.06
CA SER A 43 28.95 -2.38 -7.18
C SER A 43 27.60 -2.92 -7.67
N GLN A 44 26.55 -2.81 -6.83
CA GLN A 44 25.20 -3.30 -7.07
C GLN A 44 24.18 -2.27 -6.57
N ILE A 45 24.41 -0.99 -6.90
CA ILE A 45 23.65 0.14 -6.37
C ILE A 45 22.13 0.00 -6.60
N HIS A 46 21.73 -0.62 -7.72
CA HIS A 46 20.33 -0.85 -8.07
C HIS A 46 19.60 -1.73 -7.04
N VAL A 47 20.29 -2.61 -6.32
CA VAL A 47 19.69 -3.40 -5.24
C VAL A 47 19.28 -2.49 -4.09
N HIS A 48 20.16 -1.57 -3.70
CA HIS A 48 19.89 -0.60 -2.64
C HIS A 48 18.77 0.35 -3.03
N GLU A 49 18.80 0.89 -4.25
CA GLU A 49 17.75 1.78 -4.77
C GLU A 49 16.37 1.10 -4.80
N VAL A 50 16.30 -0.14 -5.30
CA VAL A 50 15.02 -0.86 -5.43
C VAL A 50 14.49 -1.30 -4.06
N ILE A 51 15.28 -2.00 -3.25
CA ILE A 51 14.79 -2.50 -1.96
C ILE A 51 14.53 -1.33 -1.00
N GLY A 52 15.45 -0.37 -0.91
CA GLY A 52 15.28 0.83 -0.08
C GLY A 52 14.08 1.67 -0.53
N GLY A 53 13.92 1.87 -1.84
CA GLY A 53 12.75 2.55 -2.40
C GLY A 53 11.44 1.83 -2.13
N MET A 54 11.43 0.49 -2.19
CA MET A 54 10.24 -0.32 -1.86
C MET A 54 9.91 -0.30 -0.36
N LEU A 55 10.90 -0.28 0.52
CA LEU A 55 10.69 -0.07 1.96
C LEU A 55 10.09 1.31 2.23
N ALA A 56 10.66 2.36 1.63
CA ALA A 56 10.13 3.71 1.74
C ALA A 56 8.70 3.80 1.21
N ARG A 57 8.39 3.14 0.08
CA ARG A 57 7.02 3.04 -0.44
C ARG A 57 6.07 2.35 0.54
N GLN A 58 6.49 1.25 1.17
CA GLN A 58 5.67 0.56 2.17
C GLN A 58 5.40 1.45 3.38
N ALA A 59 6.41 2.16 3.88
CA ALA A 59 6.29 3.14 4.96
C ALA A 59 5.30 4.26 4.59
N THR A 60 5.44 4.86 3.39
CA THR A 60 4.53 5.89 2.89
C THR A 60 3.10 5.41 2.85
N LEU A 61 2.82 4.25 2.24
CA LEU A 61 1.46 3.70 2.20
C LEU A 61 0.89 3.46 3.59
N SER A 62 1.73 3.01 4.52
CA SER A 62 1.33 2.78 5.92
C SER A 62 0.89 4.08 6.61
N LYS A 63 1.68 5.14 6.44
CA LYS A 63 1.37 6.48 6.98
C LYS A 63 0.19 7.14 6.28
N ASP A 64 0.03 6.93 4.97
CA ASP A 64 -1.11 7.45 4.20
C ASP A 64 -2.43 6.83 4.66
N VAL A 65 -2.44 5.52 4.97
CA VAL A 65 -3.59 4.89 5.62
C VAL A 65 -3.84 5.57 6.97
N ALA A 66 -2.82 5.69 7.83
CA ALA A 66 -2.98 6.28 9.16
C ALA A 66 -3.52 7.72 9.12
N ARG A 67 -2.98 8.56 8.24
CA ARG A 67 -3.36 9.98 8.12
C ARG A 67 -4.71 10.23 7.44
N ALA A 68 -5.38 9.18 6.99
CA ALA A 68 -6.69 9.29 6.35
C ALA A 68 -7.78 8.45 7.06
N PRO A 69 -8.18 8.78 8.31
CA PRO A 69 -9.25 8.08 9.00
C PRO A 69 -10.56 7.97 8.21
N ALA A 70 -10.90 8.99 7.43
CA ALA A 70 -12.08 8.98 6.55
C ALA A 70 -12.06 7.86 5.49
N LEU A 71 -10.89 7.28 5.19
CA LEU A 71 -10.72 6.17 4.25
C LEU A 71 -10.70 4.81 4.93
N TRP A 72 -10.85 4.72 6.25
CA TRP A 72 -10.88 3.46 7.00
C TRP A 72 -12.22 2.73 6.85
N THR A 73 -12.67 2.59 5.61
CA THR A 73 -13.94 1.94 5.27
C THR A 73 -13.69 0.68 4.48
N GLY A 74 -14.71 -0.18 4.41
CA GLY A 74 -14.71 -1.37 3.57
C GLY A 74 -14.49 -1.12 2.08
N HIS A 75 -14.63 0.12 1.59
CA HIS A 75 -14.40 0.47 0.19
C HIS A 75 -12.98 0.99 -0.07
N SER A 76 -12.47 1.88 0.78
CA SER A 76 -11.25 2.63 0.46
C SER A 76 -10.00 1.98 1.03
N ALA A 77 -10.03 1.56 2.30
CA ALA A 77 -8.87 0.97 2.95
C ALA A 77 -8.35 -0.29 2.25
N PRO A 78 -9.20 -1.23 1.78
CA PRO A 78 -8.72 -2.39 1.04
C PRO A 78 -7.88 -2.06 -0.19
N ILE A 79 -8.11 -0.93 -0.88
CA ILE A 79 -7.32 -0.55 -2.06
C ILE A 79 -5.87 -0.24 -1.66
N LEU A 80 -5.68 0.55 -0.60
CA LEU A 80 -4.35 0.89 -0.08
C LEU A 80 -3.67 -0.33 0.56
N LEU A 81 -4.42 -1.09 1.37
CA LEU A 81 -3.92 -2.33 1.98
C LEU A 81 -3.55 -3.38 0.94
N ARG A 82 -4.27 -3.41 -0.19
CA ARG A 82 -3.92 -4.25 -1.33
C ARG A 82 -2.60 -3.79 -1.94
N ALA A 83 -2.39 -2.50 -2.16
CA ALA A 83 -1.12 -1.97 -2.67
C ALA A 83 0.05 -2.28 -1.71
N MET A 84 -0.16 -2.18 -0.41
CA MET A 84 0.82 -2.61 0.61
C MET A 84 1.11 -4.10 0.54
N ALA A 85 0.10 -4.92 0.24
CA ALA A 85 0.28 -6.35 0.10
C ALA A 85 1.09 -6.73 -1.14
N ASP A 86 0.87 -6.03 -2.27
CA ASP A 86 1.69 -6.13 -3.48
C ASP A 86 3.15 -5.80 -3.18
N ALA A 87 3.37 -4.66 -2.51
CA ALA A 87 4.71 -4.21 -2.15
C ALA A 87 5.43 -5.21 -1.24
N TYR A 88 4.75 -5.76 -0.22
CA TYR A 88 5.31 -6.81 0.62
C TYR A 88 5.71 -8.06 -0.18
N ILE A 89 4.82 -8.60 -1.02
CA ILE A 89 5.10 -9.82 -1.80
C ILE A 89 6.28 -9.56 -2.75
N ASN A 90 6.31 -8.39 -3.41
CA ASN A 90 7.43 -8.01 -4.26
C ASN A 90 8.74 -7.91 -3.47
N ILE A 91 8.76 -7.26 -2.30
CA ILE A 91 9.96 -7.18 -1.46
C ILE A 91 10.43 -8.57 -1.06
N ALA A 92 9.53 -9.42 -0.55
CA ALA A 92 9.86 -10.78 -0.12
C ALA A 92 10.45 -11.60 -1.28
N TRP A 93 9.91 -11.45 -2.49
CA TRP A 93 10.41 -12.12 -3.68
C TRP A 93 11.74 -11.52 -4.16
N LEU A 94 11.88 -10.19 -4.21
CA LEU A 94 13.12 -9.51 -4.60
C LEU A 94 14.29 -9.94 -3.71
N LEU A 95 14.05 -10.12 -2.41
CA LEU A 95 15.08 -10.51 -1.44
C LEU A 95 15.67 -11.91 -1.64
N LEU A 96 15.04 -12.80 -2.42
CA LEU A 96 15.56 -14.14 -2.70
C LEU A 96 16.73 -14.15 -3.68
N ASP A 97 16.72 -13.25 -4.67
CA ASP A 97 17.83 -13.03 -5.61
C ASP A 97 17.89 -11.53 -5.94
N PRO A 98 18.40 -10.70 -5.02
CA PRO A 98 18.28 -9.24 -5.11
C PRO A 98 18.96 -8.67 -6.35
N VAL A 99 20.10 -9.23 -6.75
CA VAL A 99 20.88 -8.70 -7.86
C VAL A 99 20.12 -8.82 -9.18
N GLU A 100 19.57 -10.01 -9.45
CA GLU A 100 18.88 -10.30 -10.69
C GLU A 100 17.47 -9.70 -10.72
N ARG A 101 16.72 -9.90 -9.64
CA ARG A 101 15.30 -9.52 -9.58
C ARG A 101 15.13 -8.00 -9.50
N CYS A 102 16.01 -7.29 -8.79
CA CYS A 102 15.99 -5.82 -8.80
C CYS A 102 16.35 -5.26 -10.19
N ARG A 103 17.28 -5.90 -10.92
CA ARG A 103 17.60 -5.50 -12.30
C ARG A 103 16.39 -5.66 -13.21
N LYS A 104 15.69 -6.80 -13.14
CA LYS A 104 14.43 -7.02 -13.87
C LYS A 104 13.37 -5.99 -13.53
N PHE A 105 13.19 -5.70 -12.24
CA PHE A 105 12.22 -4.73 -11.75
C PHE A 105 12.45 -3.34 -12.39
N VAL A 106 13.70 -2.86 -12.39
CA VAL A 106 14.06 -1.57 -13.00
C VAL A 106 13.83 -1.59 -14.50
N LEU A 107 14.36 -2.60 -15.21
CA LEU A 107 14.26 -2.66 -16.68
C LEU A 107 12.81 -2.72 -17.14
N PHE A 108 11.97 -3.54 -16.50
CA PHE A 108 10.56 -3.61 -16.85
C PHE A 108 9.84 -2.29 -16.54
N GLY A 109 10.09 -1.68 -15.37
CA GLY A 109 9.47 -0.41 -15.00
C GLY A 109 9.80 0.71 -15.99
N LEU A 110 11.06 0.82 -16.40
CA LEU A 110 11.47 1.77 -17.44
C LEU A 110 10.84 1.41 -18.80
N GLY A 111 10.73 0.11 -19.13
CA GLY A 111 10.10 -0.36 -20.37
C GLY A 111 8.62 0.03 -20.45
N GLN A 112 7.90 -0.03 -19.33
CA GLN A 112 6.51 0.44 -19.23
C GLN A 112 6.41 1.96 -19.41
N ALA A 113 7.33 2.73 -18.80
CA ALA A 113 7.37 4.18 -19.00
C ALA A 113 7.64 4.53 -20.48
N LYS A 114 8.55 3.81 -21.14
CA LYS A 114 8.80 3.95 -22.59
C LYS A 114 7.55 3.62 -23.41
N LEU A 115 6.87 2.51 -23.10
CA LEU A 115 5.63 2.11 -23.78
C LEU A 115 4.54 3.18 -23.65
N GLU A 116 4.41 3.81 -22.49
CA GLU A 116 3.46 4.91 -22.29
C GLU A 116 3.77 6.12 -23.18
N LEU A 117 5.06 6.48 -23.33
CA LEU A 117 5.47 7.53 -24.27
C LEU A 117 5.15 7.16 -25.72
N GLU A 118 5.38 5.92 -26.12
CA GLU A 118 5.03 5.45 -27.46
C GLU A 118 3.52 5.49 -27.73
N HIS A 119 2.69 5.13 -26.74
CA HIS A 119 1.24 5.28 -26.84
C HIS A 119 0.82 6.75 -27.02
N ARG A 120 1.45 7.66 -26.28
CA ARG A 120 1.19 9.11 -26.42
C ARG A 120 1.62 9.62 -27.80
N ARG A 121 2.79 9.18 -28.31
CA ARG A 121 3.23 9.49 -29.68
C ARG A 121 2.24 8.97 -30.71
N ALA A 122 1.74 7.75 -30.55
CA ALA A 122 0.74 7.17 -31.42
C ALA A 122 -0.59 7.95 -31.41
N GLN A 123 -1.01 8.46 -30.25
CA GLN A 123 -2.19 9.32 -30.13
C GLN A 123 -2.03 10.68 -30.82
N ILE A 124 -0.81 11.24 -30.79
CA ILE A 124 -0.48 12.45 -31.57
C ILE A 124 -0.46 12.12 -33.06
N GLY A 125 0.05 10.95 -33.45
CA GLY A 125 0.08 10.52 -34.84
C GLY A 125 0.98 11.43 -35.69
N THR A 126 0.47 11.91 -36.80
CA THR A 126 1.23 12.75 -37.76
C THR A 126 1.00 14.25 -37.60
N ARG A 127 0.12 14.68 -36.69
CA ARG A 127 -0.06 16.12 -36.42
C ARG A 127 1.11 16.65 -35.61
N GLU A 128 1.29 17.96 -35.66
CA GLU A 128 2.23 18.62 -34.77
C GLU A 128 1.75 18.48 -33.30
N PRO A 129 2.67 18.14 -32.38
CA PRO A 129 2.36 18.10 -30.96
C PRO A 129 2.10 19.52 -30.44
N THR A 130 1.16 19.64 -29.50
CA THR A 130 1.00 20.89 -28.74
C THR A 130 2.24 21.14 -27.87
N PRO A 131 2.51 22.38 -27.45
CA PRO A 131 3.65 22.68 -26.56
C PRO A 131 3.64 21.86 -25.26
N GLN A 132 2.45 21.58 -24.71
CA GLN A 132 2.30 20.77 -23.50
C GLN A 132 2.66 19.29 -23.75
N GLU A 133 2.21 18.73 -24.87
CA GLU A 133 2.54 17.35 -25.25
C GLU A 133 4.04 17.19 -25.53
N ALA A 134 4.63 18.15 -26.23
CA ALA A 134 6.07 18.15 -26.51
C ALA A 134 6.89 18.19 -25.21
N ALA A 135 6.54 19.11 -24.28
CA ALA A 135 7.22 19.21 -23.00
C ALA A 135 7.05 17.94 -22.13
N MET A 136 5.86 17.32 -22.16
CA MET A 136 5.60 16.07 -21.44
C MET A 136 6.42 14.90 -22.01
N LEU A 137 6.48 14.76 -23.35
CA LEU A 137 7.27 13.72 -24.00
C LEU A 137 8.76 13.90 -23.69
N GLU A 138 9.28 15.13 -23.84
CA GLU A 138 10.68 15.44 -23.55
C GLU A 138 11.04 15.18 -22.09
N ALA A 139 10.18 15.58 -21.14
CA ALA A 139 10.39 15.31 -19.72
C ALA A 139 10.41 13.80 -19.43
N GLY A 140 9.50 13.04 -20.04
CA GLY A 140 9.44 11.58 -19.91
C GLY A 140 10.69 10.89 -20.48
N GLU A 141 11.10 11.26 -21.69
CA GLU A 141 12.32 10.72 -22.31
C GLU A 141 13.56 11.02 -21.48
N ARG A 142 13.71 12.27 -21.05
CA ARG A 142 14.83 12.69 -20.21
C ARG A 142 14.86 11.92 -18.89
N TRP A 143 13.71 11.64 -18.29
CA TRP A 143 13.63 10.86 -17.04
C TRP A 143 14.07 9.40 -17.25
N ILE A 144 13.72 8.78 -18.38
CA ILE A 144 14.18 7.43 -18.74
C ILE A 144 15.69 7.45 -19.03
N ASP A 145 16.15 8.37 -19.88
CA ASP A 145 17.54 8.48 -20.34
C ASP A 145 18.52 8.79 -19.21
N ASN A 146 18.08 9.50 -18.16
CA ASN A 146 18.87 9.74 -16.96
C ASN A 146 19.20 8.46 -16.18
N GLN A 147 18.48 7.36 -16.42
CA GLN A 147 18.68 6.08 -15.72
C GLN A 147 19.31 5.02 -16.65
N ARG A 148 18.81 4.93 -17.89
CA ARG A 148 19.29 4.02 -18.93
C ARG A 148 19.04 4.63 -20.30
N ILE A 149 19.95 4.39 -21.23
CA ILE A 149 19.82 4.81 -22.63
C ILE A 149 18.53 4.21 -23.22
N GLY A 150 17.53 5.04 -23.50
CA GLY A 150 16.17 4.62 -23.84
C GLY A 150 16.06 3.81 -25.13
N TRP A 151 16.93 4.04 -26.13
CA TRP A 151 16.92 3.27 -27.38
C TRP A 151 17.42 1.82 -27.21
N LEU A 152 18.23 1.54 -26.19
CA LEU A 152 18.70 0.20 -25.82
C LEU A 152 17.75 -0.54 -24.87
N LEU A 153 16.67 0.13 -24.45
CA LEU A 153 15.71 -0.42 -23.51
C LEU A 153 14.62 -1.20 -24.24
N ASP A 154 14.53 -2.49 -23.95
CA ASP A 154 13.47 -3.36 -24.44
C ASP A 154 12.13 -3.07 -23.75
N VAL A 155 11.04 -3.23 -24.50
CA VAL A 155 9.67 -3.15 -23.97
C VAL A 155 9.11 -4.56 -23.90
N ASP A 156 8.85 -5.03 -22.68
CA ASP A 156 8.15 -6.29 -22.43
C ASP A 156 6.67 -6.02 -22.15
N LEU A 157 5.79 -6.64 -22.94
CA LEU A 157 4.32 -6.53 -22.81
C LEU A 157 3.73 -7.54 -21.80
N GLY A 158 4.55 -8.43 -21.27
CA GLY A 158 4.17 -9.45 -20.31
C GLY A 158 4.15 -8.96 -18.86
N LYS A 159 4.54 -9.83 -17.94
CA LYS A 159 4.68 -9.51 -16.51
C LYS A 159 6.15 -9.30 -16.18
N TRP A 160 6.44 -8.32 -15.33
CA TRP A 160 7.82 -7.94 -14.99
C TRP A 160 8.69 -9.07 -14.44
N SER A 161 8.09 -9.96 -13.64
CA SER A 161 8.76 -11.13 -13.09
C SER A 161 8.60 -12.37 -13.95
N SER A 162 7.86 -12.31 -15.06
CA SER A 162 7.27 -13.43 -15.82
C SER A 162 6.31 -14.32 -15.01
N LEU A 163 6.09 -13.99 -13.74
CA LEU A 163 5.29 -14.75 -12.78
C LEU A 163 4.00 -13.99 -12.42
N SER A 164 2.98 -14.74 -12.03
CA SER A 164 1.84 -14.17 -11.30
C SER A 164 2.26 -13.79 -9.87
N VAL A 165 1.54 -12.86 -9.24
CA VAL A 165 1.79 -12.50 -7.83
C VAL A 165 1.65 -13.69 -6.89
N ARG A 166 0.77 -14.64 -7.23
CA ARG A 166 0.67 -15.92 -6.51
C ARG A 166 1.97 -16.72 -6.57
N GLN A 167 2.53 -16.89 -7.77
CA GLN A 167 3.79 -17.63 -7.95
C GLN A 167 4.95 -16.93 -7.23
N MET A 168 5.01 -15.59 -7.26
CA MET A 168 5.99 -14.85 -6.46
C MET A 168 5.83 -15.11 -4.96
N ALA A 169 4.59 -15.16 -4.46
CA ALA A 169 4.31 -15.47 -3.06
C ALA A 169 4.63 -16.93 -2.70
N GLU A 170 4.42 -17.88 -3.62
CA GLU A 170 4.80 -19.29 -3.45
C GLU A 170 6.33 -19.42 -3.34
N GLU A 171 7.08 -18.80 -4.25
CA GLU A 171 8.56 -18.79 -4.18
C GLU A 171 9.09 -18.10 -2.92
N ALA A 172 8.50 -16.98 -2.52
CA ALA A 172 8.88 -16.21 -1.34
C ALA A 172 8.35 -16.81 -0.01
N ASN A 173 7.73 -17.99 -0.06
CA ASN A 173 7.14 -18.68 1.10
C ASN A 173 6.18 -17.79 1.90
N CYS A 174 5.36 -17.00 1.21
CA CYS A 174 4.35 -16.11 1.79
C CYS A 174 2.96 -16.27 1.13
N VAL A 175 2.67 -17.46 0.60
CA VAL A 175 1.41 -17.78 -0.09
C VAL A 175 0.16 -17.55 0.77
N ASP A 176 0.26 -17.75 2.09
CA ASP A 176 -0.85 -17.44 3.01
C ASP A 176 -1.20 -15.95 2.98
N PHE A 177 -0.21 -15.08 2.89
CA PHE A 177 -0.44 -13.65 2.77
C PHE A 177 -1.10 -13.31 1.43
N TYR A 178 -0.75 -14.00 0.36
CA TYR A 178 -1.48 -13.88 -0.91
C TYR A 178 -2.94 -14.35 -0.78
N ASN A 179 -3.19 -15.50 -0.16
CA ASN A 179 -4.52 -16.09 -0.06
C ASN A 179 -5.45 -15.28 0.85
N TYR A 180 -4.95 -14.79 1.99
CA TYR A 180 -5.78 -14.19 3.04
C TYR A 180 -5.75 -12.66 3.07
N VAL A 181 -4.81 -12.01 2.37
CA VAL A 181 -4.71 -10.54 2.32
C VAL A 181 -4.86 -10.03 0.89
N TYR A 182 -3.96 -10.46 0.01
CA TYR A 182 -3.94 -9.97 -1.38
C TYR A 182 -5.25 -10.27 -2.11
N THR A 183 -5.68 -11.54 -2.10
CA THR A 183 -6.86 -11.97 -2.87
C THR A 183 -8.15 -11.31 -2.39
N PRO A 184 -8.47 -11.27 -1.08
CA PRO A 184 -9.66 -10.59 -0.58
C PRO A 184 -9.68 -9.10 -0.92
N PHE A 185 -8.54 -8.40 -0.84
CA PHE A 185 -8.52 -6.97 -1.16
C PHE A 185 -8.46 -6.69 -2.68
N SER A 186 -7.95 -7.62 -3.49
CA SER A 186 -8.09 -7.57 -4.96
C SER A 186 -9.56 -7.54 -5.38
N ALA A 187 -10.45 -8.18 -4.62
CA ALA A 187 -11.87 -8.15 -4.93
C ALA A 187 -12.47 -6.75 -4.87
N CYS A 188 -11.99 -5.92 -3.94
CA CYS A 188 -12.33 -4.51 -3.86
C CYS A 188 -11.82 -3.76 -5.10
N ALA A 189 -10.53 -3.89 -5.40
CA ALA A 189 -9.88 -3.18 -6.50
C ALA A 189 -10.46 -3.54 -7.89
N HIS A 190 -10.96 -4.77 -8.06
CA HIS A 190 -11.55 -5.25 -9.31
C HIS A 190 -13.08 -5.17 -9.34
N SER A 191 -13.73 -4.55 -8.34
CA SER A 191 -15.19 -4.47 -8.25
C SER A 191 -15.89 -5.83 -8.37
N MET A 192 -15.31 -6.86 -7.74
CA MET A 192 -15.81 -8.23 -7.81
C MET A 192 -17.14 -8.37 -7.09
N TRP A 193 -17.99 -9.29 -7.58
CA TRP A 193 -19.36 -9.44 -7.11
C TRP A 193 -19.52 -9.54 -5.58
N HIS A 194 -18.67 -10.31 -4.89
CA HIS A 194 -18.81 -10.48 -3.44
C HIS A 194 -18.45 -9.24 -2.64
N HIS A 195 -17.64 -8.32 -3.20
CA HIS A 195 -17.39 -7.02 -2.61
C HIS A 195 -18.60 -6.11 -2.79
N VAL A 196 -19.07 -5.98 -4.05
CA VAL A 196 -20.26 -5.19 -4.42
C VAL A 196 -21.49 -5.66 -3.63
N ALA A 197 -21.67 -6.97 -3.51
CA ALA A 197 -22.81 -7.54 -2.81
C ALA A 197 -22.77 -7.31 -1.30
N ARG A 198 -21.59 -7.07 -0.70
CA ARG A 198 -21.44 -6.79 0.73
C ARG A 198 -21.70 -5.32 1.04
N TYR A 199 -21.14 -4.41 0.25
CA TYR A 199 -21.12 -2.99 0.61
C TYR A 199 -22.16 -2.16 -0.15
N ASP A 200 -22.36 -2.42 -1.44
CA ASP A 200 -23.19 -1.60 -2.33
C ASP A 200 -24.62 -2.13 -2.51
N LEU A 201 -24.99 -3.23 -1.85
CA LEU A 201 -26.29 -3.87 -1.97
C LEU A 201 -26.97 -4.07 -0.61
N ARG A 202 -28.30 -3.88 -0.58
CA ARG A 202 -29.17 -4.20 0.57
C ARG A 202 -30.31 -5.11 0.15
N GLU A 203 -30.64 -6.07 0.99
CA GLU A 203 -31.76 -6.97 0.73
C GLU A 203 -33.10 -6.22 0.75
N CYS A 204 -33.98 -6.53 -0.21
CA CYS A 204 -35.33 -5.99 -0.21
C CYS A 204 -36.16 -6.68 0.87
N GLY A 205 -36.74 -5.91 1.79
CA GLY A 205 -37.61 -6.44 2.85
C GLY A 205 -38.99 -6.94 2.36
N ASN A 206 -39.35 -6.74 1.09
CA ASN A 206 -40.62 -7.23 0.54
C ASN A 206 -40.46 -8.68 0.02
N PRO A 207 -41.13 -9.68 0.63
CA PRO A 207 -41.01 -11.08 0.21
C PRO A 207 -41.56 -11.32 -1.21
N LEU A 208 -42.52 -10.53 -1.69
CA LEU A 208 -43.05 -10.64 -3.06
C LEU A 208 -42.00 -10.24 -4.11
N HIS A 209 -41.00 -9.46 -3.73
CA HIS A 209 -39.89 -9.08 -4.59
C HIS A 209 -38.74 -10.10 -4.56
N ARG A 210 -38.98 -11.31 -4.05
CA ARG A 210 -38.01 -12.42 -3.95
C ARG A 210 -36.71 -12.05 -3.23
N HIS A 211 -36.76 -11.09 -2.32
CA HIS A 211 -35.58 -10.59 -1.61
C HIS A 211 -34.43 -10.16 -2.55
N HIS A 212 -34.75 -9.59 -3.71
CA HIS A 212 -33.71 -9.03 -4.58
C HIS A 212 -32.88 -7.98 -3.85
N ARG A 213 -31.67 -7.75 -4.34
CA ARG A 213 -30.74 -6.79 -3.78
C ARG A 213 -30.90 -5.42 -4.45
N ARG A 214 -31.09 -4.37 -3.64
CA ARG A 214 -31.19 -2.98 -4.08
C ARG A 214 -29.83 -2.29 -3.95
N PRO A 215 -29.39 -1.52 -4.97
CA PRO A 215 -28.21 -0.68 -4.85
C PRO A 215 -28.34 0.35 -3.72
N THR A 216 -27.23 0.60 -3.03
CA THR A 216 -27.07 1.64 -2.02
C THR A 216 -25.70 2.30 -2.14
N SER A 217 -25.56 3.50 -1.58
CA SER A 217 -24.30 4.25 -1.47
C SER A 217 -24.15 4.85 -0.08
N GLU A 218 -24.52 4.08 0.93
CA GLU A 218 -24.45 4.47 2.35
C GLU A 218 -23.02 4.81 2.77
N ALA A 219 -22.86 5.87 3.56
CA ALA A 219 -21.58 6.18 4.19
C ALA A 219 -21.27 5.13 5.28
N LEU A 220 -20.09 4.53 5.20
CA LEU A 220 -19.58 3.63 6.22
C LEU A 220 -18.73 4.42 7.21
N GLY A 221 -18.89 4.14 8.50
CA GLY A 221 -18.01 4.69 9.54
C GLY A 221 -16.58 4.14 9.42
N PRO A 222 -15.58 4.89 9.92
CA PRO A 222 -14.20 4.43 9.97
C PRO A 222 -14.01 3.27 10.95
N ASP A 223 -13.14 2.33 10.62
CA ASP A 223 -12.77 1.18 11.46
C ASP A 223 -11.24 1.13 11.66
N VAL A 224 -10.80 1.28 12.91
CA VAL A 224 -9.38 1.25 13.32
C VAL A 224 -8.69 -0.08 12.98
N HIS A 225 -9.46 -1.14 12.72
CA HIS A 225 -8.94 -2.40 12.21
C HIS A 225 -8.10 -2.19 10.94
N TYR A 226 -8.48 -1.26 10.05
CA TYR A 226 -7.73 -1.01 8.82
C TYR A 226 -6.36 -0.38 9.07
N LEU A 227 -6.24 0.52 10.06
CA LEU A 227 -4.95 1.04 10.51
C LEU A 227 -4.10 -0.08 11.13
N THR A 228 -4.73 -0.92 11.96
CA THR A 228 -4.06 -2.07 12.57
C THR A 228 -3.47 -3.03 11.53
N LEU A 229 -4.19 -3.27 10.43
CA LEU A 229 -3.70 -4.08 9.31
C LEU A 229 -2.52 -3.41 8.59
N ALA A 230 -2.56 -2.10 8.37
CA ALA A 230 -1.45 -1.36 7.74
C ALA A 230 -0.17 -1.49 8.59
N ALA A 231 -0.28 -1.26 9.91
CA ALA A 231 0.81 -1.43 10.85
C ALA A 231 1.36 -2.85 10.88
N LYS A 232 0.48 -3.86 10.87
CA LYS A 232 0.88 -5.27 10.77
C LYS A 232 1.66 -5.56 9.49
N TYR A 233 1.24 -4.99 8.35
CA TYR A 233 1.92 -5.22 7.06
C TYR A 233 3.27 -4.53 7.00
N TRP A 234 3.38 -3.34 7.59
CA TRP A 234 4.66 -2.67 7.76
C TRP A 234 5.62 -3.50 8.63
N SER A 235 5.20 -3.89 9.84
CA SER A 235 5.98 -4.76 10.73
C SER A 235 6.39 -6.08 10.07
N LYS A 236 5.48 -6.72 9.31
CA LYS A 236 5.78 -7.93 8.54
C LYS A 236 6.83 -7.70 7.46
N THR A 237 6.79 -6.57 6.75
CA THR A 237 7.81 -6.17 5.78
C THR A 237 9.17 -6.00 6.44
N LEU A 238 9.23 -5.26 7.55
CA LEU A 238 10.46 -5.06 8.31
C LEU A 238 11.05 -6.39 8.78
N GLY A 239 10.24 -7.26 9.37
CA GLY A 239 10.70 -8.57 9.82
C GLY A 239 11.23 -9.45 8.68
N THR A 240 10.67 -9.37 7.46
CA THR A 240 11.21 -10.07 6.30
C THR A 240 12.54 -9.48 5.86
N PHE A 241 12.67 -8.15 5.81
CA PHE A 241 13.91 -7.46 5.46
C PHE A 241 15.02 -7.76 6.48
N ASP A 242 14.72 -7.64 7.77
CA ASP A 242 15.68 -7.86 8.86
C ASP A 242 16.21 -9.31 8.83
N ARG A 243 15.34 -10.30 8.58
CA ARG A 243 15.77 -11.71 8.41
C ARG A 243 16.66 -11.92 7.19
N ALA A 244 16.35 -11.28 6.06
CA ALA A 244 17.13 -11.43 4.84
C ALA A 244 18.56 -10.85 4.96
N HIS A 245 18.72 -9.82 5.78
CA HIS A 245 20.00 -9.14 5.98
C HIS A 245 20.67 -9.45 7.34
N GLY A 246 20.06 -10.31 8.17
CA GLY A 246 20.58 -10.65 9.50
C GLY A 246 20.64 -9.47 10.46
N LEU A 247 19.74 -8.49 10.31
CA LEU A 247 19.72 -7.28 11.13
C LEU A 247 19.00 -7.53 12.46
N THR A 248 19.45 -6.84 13.50
CA THR A 248 18.77 -6.79 14.79
C THR A 248 18.70 -5.33 15.22
N ILE A 249 17.57 -4.68 14.90
CA ILE A 249 17.31 -3.30 15.26
C ILE A 249 16.59 -3.27 16.61
N ARG A 250 17.10 -2.48 17.55
CA ARG A 250 16.47 -2.26 18.85
C ARG A 250 15.58 -1.02 18.78
N GLY A 251 14.42 -1.06 19.41
CA GLY A 251 13.49 0.06 19.48
C GLY A 251 12.06 -0.42 19.68
N PRO A 252 11.13 0.49 20.01
CA PRO A 252 9.71 0.17 20.04
C PRO A 252 9.23 -0.19 18.62
N SER A 253 8.39 -1.22 18.51
CA SER A 253 7.75 -1.52 17.23
C SER A 253 6.55 -0.60 17.03
N SER A 254 6.47 0.09 15.90
CA SER A 254 5.31 0.94 15.57
C SER A 254 3.99 0.16 15.63
N TYR A 255 4.01 -1.13 15.30
CA TYR A 255 2.85 -2.02 15.39
C TYR A 255 2.48 -2.36 16.84
N GLU A 256 3.46 -2.76 17.66
CA GLU A 256 3.20 -3.13 19.06
C GLU A 256 2.70 -1.92 19.86
N THR A 257 3.38 -0.77 19.74
CA THR A 257 2.95 0.49 20.36
C THR A 257 1.53 0.87 19.98
N LEU A 258 1.17 0.73 18.69
CA LEU A 258 -0.19 1.02 18.22
C LEU A 258 -1.22 0.05 18.83
N ILE A 259 -0.92 -1.24 18.85
CA ILE A 259 -1.82 -2.26 19.41
C ILE A 259 -2.04 -2.01 20.90
N ASP A 260 -0.97 -1.74 21.65
CA ASP A 260 -1.06 -1.45 23.08
C ASP A 260 -1.97 -0.24 23.32
N ALA A 261 -1.78 0.86 22.57
CA ALA A 261 -2.64 2.03 22.68
C ALA A 261 -4.11 1.80 22.32
N VAL A 262 -4.38 0.99 21.27
CA VAL A 262 -5.75 0.65 20.84
C VAL A 262 -6.42 -0.32 21.82
N THR A 263 -5.65 -1.19 22.49
CA THR A 263 -6.20 -2.17 23.43
C THR A 263 -6.38 -1.60 24.84
N ASP A 264 -5.44 -0.79 25.33
CA ASP A 264 -5.54 -0.10 26.62
C ASP A 264 -6.74 0.86 26.66
N SER A 265 -7.05 1.52 25.54
CA SER A 265 -8.25 2.36 25.42
C SER A 265 -9.56 1.58 25.30
N SER A 266 -9.51 0.31 24.89
CA SER A 266 -10.69 -0.58 24.87
C SER A 266 -10.97 -1.26 26.21
N ALA A 267 -10.02 -1.16 27.15
CA ALA A 267 -10.08 -1.81 28.47
C ALA A 267 -10.80 -0.98 29.53
N ASP A 268 -11.35 0.19 29.19
CA ASP A 268 -12.17 1.00 30.11
C ASP A 268 -13.68 0.98 29.76
N PRO A 269 -14.40 -0.10 30.08
CA PRO A 269 -15.83 -0.06 30.28
C PRO A 269 -16.11 -0.18 31.79
N GLN A 270 -16.34 0.95 32.46
CA GLN A 270 -16.88 1.04 33.83
C GLN A 270 -16.14 0.18 34.88
N SER A 271 -15.07 0.73 35.44
CA SER A 271 -14.70 0.38 36.81
C SER A 271 -15.48 1.26 37.80
N GLU A 272 -16.42 0.59 38.48
CA GLU A 272 -17.32 1.01 39.59
C GLU A 272 -18.69 1.64 39.26
#